data_AF-A0A925ZP06-F1
#
_entry.id   AF-A0A925ZP06-F1
#
_cell.length_a   1.000
_cell.length_b   1.000
_cell.length_c   1.000
_cell.angle_alpha   90.00
_cell.angle_beta   90.00
_cell.angle_gamma   90.00
#
_symmetry.space_group_name_H-M   'P 1'
#
loop_
_entity.id
_entity.type
_entity.pdbx_description
1 polymer ?
#
loop_
_entity_poly.entity_id
_entity_poly.type
_entity_poly.pdbx_seq_one_letter_code
_entity_poly.pdbx_strand_id
1 'polypeptide(L)'
;MGEPTDPARARSHRHGWWLLALVVACGASFPFLSRMMNANERPRLLQAVALVDHGTWALDPVIAGGIDPGVDVARAPAEHGGGLYPNKPPGATVPAVLAYAIQRVWCAASGGVPSLAGLTLLARLFGALLPIVVLAELAR
;
A
#
# COMPACT_ATOMS: atom_id res chain seq x y z
N MET A 1 -25.88 43.57 -8.04
CA MET A 1 -26.91 42.55 -7.78
C MET A 1 -26.17 41.24 -7.59
N GLY A 2 -25.84 40.87 -6.34
CA GLY A 2 -25.05 39.67 -6.05
C GLY A 2 -25.97 38.46 -6.01
N GLU A 3 -25.62 37.38 -6.72
CA GLU A 3 -26.35 36.12 -6.59
C GLU A 3 -26.36 35.68 -5.12
N PRO A 4 -27.50 35.25 -4.57
CA PRO A 4 -27.52 34.60 -3.26
C PRO A 4 -26.67 33.33 -3.35
N THR A 5 -25.55 33.33 -2.63
CA THR A 5 -24.67 32.16 -2.56
C THR A 5 -25.39 31.07 -1.80
N ASP A 6 -25.69 29.97 -2.48
CA ASP A 6 -26.31 28.79 -1.88
C ASP A 6 -25.43 28.27 -0.72
N PRO A 7 -25.92 28.31 0.53
CA PRO A 7 -25.16 27.88 1.70
C PRO A 7 -24.77 26.39 1.64
N ALA A 8 -25.52 25.56 0.90
CA ALA A 8 -25.16 24.16 0.67
C ALA A 8 -23.92 24.04 -0.23
N ARG A 9 -23.86 24.85 -1.29
CA ARG A 9 -22.71 24.93 -2.19
C ARG A 9 -21.45 25.44 -1.47
N ALA A 10 -21.59 26.47 -0.62
CA ALA A 10 -20.48 26.99 0.18
C ALA A 10 -19.94 25.96 1.20
N ARG A 11 -20.82 25.15 1.81
CA ARG A 11 -20.44 24.07 2.74
C ARG A 11 -19.69 22.94 2.03
N SER A 12 -20.19 22.50 0.87
CA SER A 12 -19.56 21.46 0.04
C SER A 12 -18.15 21.85 -0.41
N HIS A 13 -17.95 23.09 -0.85
CA HIS A 13 -16.64 23.59 -1.25
C HIS A 13 -15.63 23.60 -0.09
N ARG A 14 -16.05 24.04 1.11
CA ARG A 14 -15.18 24.04 2.30
C ARG A 14 -14.77 22.62 2.71
N HIS A 15 -15.70 21.67 2.61
CA HIS A 15 -15.44 20.26 2.89
C HIS A 15 -14.41 19.66 1.93
N GLY A 16 -14.56 19.92 0.62
CA GLY A 16 -13.58 19.50 -0.39
C GLY A 16 -12.16 20.01 -0.12
N TRP A 17 -12.01 21.25 0.34
CA TRP A 17 -10.71 21.80 0.73
C TRP A 17 -10.12 21.11 1.97
N TRP A 18 -10.94 20.77 2.96
CA TRP A 18 -10.47 20.03 4.14
C TRP A 18 -10.02 18.62 3.81
N LEU A 19 -10.76 17.91 2.94
CA LEU A 19 -10.35 16.59 2.45
C LEU A 19 -9.04 16.67 1.68
N LEU A 20 -8.89 17.67 0.80
CA LEU A 20 -7.64 17.88 0.08
C LEU A 20 -6.48 18.17 1.05
N ALA A 21 -6.70 19.03 2.04
CA ALA A 21 -5.69 19.34 3.05
C ALA A 21 -5.30 18.09 3.85
N LEU A 22 -6.26 17.24 4.22
CA LEU A 22 -6.02 15.97 4.89
C LEU A 22 -5.20 15.02 4.03
N VAL A 23 -5.53 14.89 2.75
CA VAL A 23 -4.78 14.07 1.78
C VAL A 23 -3.34 14.52 1.68
N VAL A 24 -3.12 15.83 1.51
CA VAL A 24 -1.77 16.39 1.42
C VAL A 24 -0.99 16.19 2.72
N ALA A 25 -1.60 16.47 3.87
CA ALA A 25 -0.94 16.33 5.17
C ALA A 25 -0.56 14.88 5.47
N CYS A 26 -1.48 13.93 5.27
CA CYS A 26 -1.22 12.51 5.48
C CYS A 26 -0.20 11.97 4.48
N GLY A 27 -0.27 12.35 3.19
CA GLY A 27 0.69 11.94 2.18
C GLY A 27 2.11 12.45 2.46
N ALA A 28 2.25 13.70 2.86
CA ALA A 28 3.54 14.31 3.20
C ALA A 28 4.18 13.71 4.46
N SER A 29 3.38 13.15 5.37
CA SER A 29 3.87 12.60 6.64
C SER A 29 4.60 11.26 6.51
N PHE A 30 4.44 10.56 5.39
CA PHE A 30 5.03 9.22 5.19
C PHE A 30 5.78 9.11 3.84
N PRO A 31 6.90 9.84 3.65
CA PRO A 31 7.69 9.76 2.43
C PRO A 31 8.26 8.35 2.22
N PHE A 32 8.44 7.96 0.96
CA PHE A 32 9.20 6.75 0.63
C PHE A 32 10.69 7.05 0.71
N LEU A 33 11.37 6.45 1.68
CA LEU A 33 12.82 6.56 1.87
C LEU A 33 13.43 5.18 1.65
N SER A 34 13.90 4.90 0.44
CA SER A 34 14.38 3.55 0.03
C SER A 34 15.46 2.97 0.96
N ARG A 35 16.31 3.83 1.54
CA ARG A 35 17.38 3.43 2.48
C ARG A 35 16.90 3.22 3.92
N MET A 36 15.74 3.77 4.28
CA MET A 36 15.17 3.75 5.63
C MET A 36 13.77 3.14 5.60
N MET A 37 13.59 2.10 4.77
CA MET A 37 12.30 1.44 4.69
C MET A 37 12.02 0.67 5.98
N ASN A 38 10.76 0.69 6.42
CA ASN A 38 10.35 -0.03 7.60
C ASN A 38 10.64 -1.53 7.43
N ALA A 39 11.33 -2.12 8.40
CA ALA A 39 11.75 -3.51 8.36
C ALA A 39 10.57 -4.50 8.22
N ASN A 40 9.39 -4.16 8.77
CA ASN A 40 8.17 -4.94 8.65
C ASN A 40 7.41 -4.68 7.34
N GLU A 41 7.62 -3.54 6.69
CA GLU A 41 6.94 -3.19 5.44
C GLU A 41 7.50 -4.02 4.29
N ARG A 42 8.83 -4.18 4.21
CA ARG A 42 9.47 -4.99 3.16
C ARG A 42 8.87 -6.40 3.01
N PRO A 43 8.89 -7.28 4.04
CA PRO A 43 8.43 -8.64 3.88
C PRO A 43 6.94 -8.71 3.53
N ARG A 44 6.11 -7.76 3.99
CA ARG A 44 4.69 -7.68 3.60
C ARG A 44 4.50 -7.31 2.12
N LEU A 45 5.29 -6.38 1.61
CA LEU A 45 5.29 -6.03 0.18
C LEU A 45 5.77 -7.21 -0.66
N LEU A 46 6.82 -7.92 -0.23
CA LEU A 46 7.28 -9.12 -0.93
C LEU A 46 6.28 -10.27 -0.85
N GLN A 47 5.52 -10.38 0.24
CA GLN A 47 4.45 -11.36 0.34
C GLN A 47 3.33 -11.08 -0.65
N ALA A 48 3.06 -9.81 -0.95
CA ALA A 48 2.14 -9.45 -2.03
C ALA A 48 2.66 -9.89 -3.41
N VAL A 49 3.95 -9.73 -3.68
CA VAL A 49 4.59 -10.25 -4.91
C VAL A 49 4.48 -11.77 -4.97
N ALA A 50 4.82 -12.46 -3.88
CA ALA A 50 4.70 -13.92 -3.78
C ALA A 50 3.28 -14.41 -4.09
N LEU A 51 2.26 -13.73 -3.56
CA LEU A 51 0.88 -14.12 -3.77
C LEU A 51 0.41 -13.88 -5.21
N VAL A 52 0.75 -12.74 -5.79
CA VAL A 52 0.30 -12.35 -7.14
C VAL A 52 1.03 -13.12 -8.23
N ASP A 53 2.35 -13.29 -8.11
CA ASP A 53 3.16 -13.91 -9.17
C ASP A 53 3.33 -15.43 -9.00
N HIS A 54 3.22 -15.95 -7.77
CA HIS A 54 3.48 -17.36 -7.48
C HIS A 54 2.32 -18.08 -6.77
N GLY A 55 1.23 -17.38 -6.44
CA GLY A 55 0.06 -18.00 -5.79
C GLY A 55 0.33 -18.54 -4.38
N THR A 56 1.38 -18.07 -3.71
CA THR A 56 1.78 -18.55 -2.38
C THR A 56 1.96 -17.42 -1.37
N TRP A 57 1.75 -17.74 -0.10
CA TRP A 57 2.04 -16.85 1.02
C TRP A 57 3.50 -16.87 1.45
N ALA A 58 4.26 -17.87 1.00
CA ALA A 58 5.66 -18.05 1.32
C ALA A 58 6.53 -17.13 0.47
N LEU A 59 7.54 -16.53 1.08
CA LEU A 59 8.48 -15.60 0.43
C LEU A 59 9.54 -16.34 -0.41
N ASP A 60 9.67 -17.66 -0.25
CA ASP A 60 10.73 -18.46 -0.86
C ASP A 60 10.91 -18.23 -2.37
N PRO A 61 9.85 -18.16 -3.21
CA PRO A 61 10.02 -17.89 -4.64
C PRO A 61 10.60 -16.50 -4.95
N VAL A 62 10.22 -15.50 -4.16
CA VAL A 62 10.70 -14.11 -4.30
C VAL A 62 12.16 -14.00 -3.88
N ILE A 63 12.54 -14.71 -2.81
CA ILE A 63 13.92 -14.79 -2.31
C ILE A 63 14.80 -15.54 -3.30
N ALA A 64 14.32 -16.64 -3.89
CA ALA A 64 15.02 -17.37 -4.93
C ALA A 64 15.28 -16.51 -6.18
N GLY A 65 14.42 -15.51 -6.44
CA GLY A 65 14.61 -14.46 -7.44
C GLY A 65 15.66 -13.39 -7.07
N GLY A 66 16.33 -13.52 -5.92
CA GLY A 66 17.42 -12.64 -5.49
C GLY A 66 16.99 -11.40 -4.69
N ILE A 67 15.73 -11.31 -4.28
CA ILE A 67 15.24 -10.19 -3.48
C ILE A 67 15.37 -10.49 -1.99
N ASP A 68 16.25 -9.76 -1.31
CA ASP A 68 16.45 -9.86 0.14
C ASP A 68 15.20 -9.39 0.91
N PRO A 69 14.56 -10.26 1.72
CA PRO A 69 13.37 -9.92 2.47
C PRO A 69 13.62 -9.06 3.71
N GLY A 70 14.89 -8.90 4.11
CA GLY A 70 15.27 -8.24 5.35
C GLY A 70 15.10 -9.14 6.58
N VAL A 71 15.27 -8.53 7.75
CA VAL A 71 15.39 -9.26 9.03
C VAL A 71 14.05 -9.65 9.66
N ASP A 72 12.94 -8.99 9.30
CA ASP A 72 11.62 -9.16 9.94
C ASP A 72 10.78 -10.29 9.32
N VAL A 73 11.40 -11.45 9.15
CA VAL A 73 10.75 -12.68 8.68
C VAL A 73 10.68 -13.75 9.78
N ALA A 74 9.71 -14.65 9.66
CA ALA A 74 9.56 -15.84 10.46
C ALA A 74 9.71 -17.08 9.57
N ARG A 75 10.22 -18.16 10.14
CA ARG A 75 10.33 -19.47 9.48
C ARG A 75 9.29 -20.41 10.05
N ALA A 76 8.51 -21.05 9.18
CA ALA A 76 7.60 -22.11 9.59
C ALA A 76 8.39 -23.33 10.12
N PRO A 77 7.82 -24.13 11.04
CA PRO A 77 8.45 -25.39 11.46
C PRO A 77 8.71 -26.32 10.26
N ALA A 78 9.71 -27.21 10.39
CA ALA A 78 10.14 -28.08 9.29
C ALA A 78 9.04 -29.05 8.86
N GLU A 79 8.25 -29.56 9.81
CA GLU A 79 7.07 -30.40 9.56
C GLU A 79 5.93 -29.66 8.83
N HIS A 80 6.00 -28.33 8.78
CA HIS A 80 5.10 -27.47 8.00
C HIS A 80 5.78 -26.90 6.73
N GLY A 81 6.87 -27.53 6.27
CA GLY A 81 7.55 -27.19 5.02
C GLY A 81 8.66 -26.13 5.13
N GLY A 82 8.91 -25.56 6.33
CA GLY A 82 10.10 -24.73 6.56
C GLY A 82 10.15 -23.37 5.85
N GLY A 83 9.07 -22.95 5.21
CA GLY A 83 9.00 -21.73 4.38
C GLY A 83 9.19 -20.43 5.18
N LEU A 84 9.54 -19.37 4.47
CA LEU A 84 9.74 -18.03 5.03
C LEU A 84 8.49 -17.15 4.85
N TYR A 85 8.11 -16.42 5.89
CA TYR A 85 6.92 -15.57 5.93
C TYR A 85 7.21 -14.24 6.65
N PRO A 86 6.44 -13.18 6.46
CA PRO A 86 6.49 -12.00 7.33
C PRO A 86 6.21 -12.38 8.78
N ASN A 87 6.93 -11.78 9.73
CA ASN A 87 6.71 -12.07 11.16
C ASN A 87 5.46 -11.40 11.75
N LYS A 88 4.72 -10.61 10.96
CA LYS A 88 3.48 -9.94 11.35
C LYS A 88 2.26 -10.52 10.63
N PRO A 89 1.06 -10.40 11.22
CA PRO A 89 -0.18 -10.81 10.56
C PRO A 89 -0.36 -10.16 9.18
N PRO A 90 -1.07 -10.84 8.25
CA PRO A 90 -1.17 -10.43 6.84
C PRO A 90 -2.10 -9.23 6.60
N GLY A 91 -2.59 -8.55 7.64
CA GLY A 91 -3.54 -7.44 7.49
C GLY A 91 -3.05 -6.33 6.56
N ALA A 92 -1.76 -6.01 6.62
CA ALA A 92 -1.12 -5.04 5.72
C ALA A 92 -0.63 -5.66 4.38
N THR A 93 -0.62 -6.98 4.25
CA THR A 93 -0.32 -7.68 2.99
C THR A 93 -1.50 -7.55 2.01
N VAL A 94 -2.74 -7.60 2.50
CA VAL A 94 -3.94 -7.50 1.64
C VAL A 94 -3.97 -6.22 0.78
N PRO A 95 -3.81 -5.00 1.34
CA PRO A 95 -3.74 -3.80 0.50
C PRO A 95 -2.50 -3.78 -0.40
N ALA A 96 -1.39 -4.41 0.01
CA ALA A 96 -0.20 -4.54 -0.83
C ALA A 96 -0.42 -5.47 -2.04
N VAL A 97 -1.23 -6.52 -1.90
CA VAL A 97 -1.65 -7.41 -3.01
C VAL A 97 -2.41 -6.62 -4.06
N LEU A 98 -3.40 -5.83 -3.63
CA LEU A 98 -4.15 -4.95 -4.53
C LEU A 98 -3.21 -3.94 -5.22
N ALA A 99 -2.33 -3.30 -4.45
CA ALA A 99 -1.35 -2.34 -4.96
C ALA A 99 -0.44 -2.96 -6.04
N TYR A 100 0.12 -4.14 -5.77
CA TYR A 100 1.01 -4.82 -6.71
C TYR A 100 0.27 -5.29 -7.96
N ALA A 101 -0.94 -5.84 -7.83
CA ALA A 101 -1.75 -6.24 -8.97
C ALA A 101 -2.06 -5.05 -9.91
N ILE A 102 -2.46 -3.90 -9.35
CA ILE A 102 -2.69 -2.66 -10.10
C ILE A 102 -1.41 -2.20 -10.80
N GLN A 103 -0.29 -2.16 -10.07
CA GLN A 103 0.97 -1.71 -10.64
C GLN A 103 1.44 -2.65 -11.75
N ARG A 104 1.28 -3.95 -11.60
CA ARG A 104 1.64 -4.96 -12.60
C ARG A 104 0.84 -4.77 -13.89
N VAL A 105 -0.47 -4.57 -13.79
CA VAL A 105 -1.34 -4.29 -14.95
C VAL A 105 -0.94 -2.97 -15.61
N TRP A 106 -0.73 -1.91 -14.83
CA TRP A 106 -0.32 -0.60 -15.35
C TRP A 106 1.01 -0.67 -16.10
N CYS A 107 2.03 -1.30 -15.48
CA CYS A 107 3.34 -1.47 -16.07
C CYS A 107 3.28 -2.33 -17.34
N ALA A 108 2.50 -3.41 -17.36
CA ALA A 108 2.30 -4.22 -18.57
C ALA A 108 1.67 -3.40 -19.71
N ALA A 109 0.68 -2.55 -19.40
CA ALA A 109 0.04 -1.68 -20.38
C ALA A 109 0.96 -0.54 -20.88
N SER A 110 1.89 -0.07 -20.03
CA SER A 110 2.79 1.04 -20.34
C SER A 110 4.19 0.62 -20.79
N GLY A 111 4.47 -0.68 -20.93
CA GLY A 111 5.81 -1.20 -21.22
C GLY A 111 6.84 -0.98 -20.09
N GLY A 112 6.39 -0.76 -18.86
CA GLY A 112 7.24 -0.56 -17.69
C GLY A 112 7.42 -1.82 -16.84
N VAL A 113 8.16 -1.68 -15.74
CA VAL A 113 8.34 -2.73 -14.72
C VAL A 113 7.88 -2.23 -13.35
N PRO A 114 7.22 -3.07 -12.53
CA PRO A 114 6.89 -2.71 -11.16
C PRO A 114 8.14 -2.34 -10.37
N SER A 115 8.06 -1.23 -9.64
CA SER A 115 9.11 -0.72 -8.76
C SER A 115 8.66 -0.79 -7.31
N LEU A 116 9.61 -1.02 -6.40
CA LEU A 116 9.37 -1.03 -4.95
C LEU A 116 8.79 0.31 -4.46
N ALA A 117 9.23 1.43 -5.03
CA ALA A 117 8.72 2.75 -4.68
C ALA A 117 7.23 2.87 -5.02
N GLY A 118 6.83 2.49 -6.24
CA GLY A 118 5.43 2.51 -6.67
C GLY A 118 4.58 1.58 -5.81
N LEU A 119 5.07 0.37 -5.53
CA LEU A 119 4.38 -0.60 -4.69
C LEU A 119 4.16 -0.05 -3.27
N THR A 120 5.20 0.54 -2.68
CA THR A 120 5.12 1.10 -1.33
C THR A 120 4.12 2.26 -1.26
N LEU A 121 4.17 3.18 -2.22
CA LEU A 121 3.26 4.33 -2.26
C LEU A 121 1.81 3.89 -2.47
N LEU A 122 1.56 2.95 -3.37
CA LEU A 122 0.22 2.41 -3.60
C LEU A 122 -0.28 1.60 -2.39
N ALA A 123 0.57 0.79 -1.76
CA ALA A 123 0.19 0.04 -0.56
C ALA A 123 -0.18 0.98 0.60
N ARG A 124 0.55 2.09 0.79
CA ARG A 124 0.21 3.13 1.77
C ARG A 124 -1.07 3.89 1.40
N LEU A 125 -1.28 4.15 0.10
CA LEU A 125 -2.52 4.75 -0.39
C LEU A 125 -3.72 3.88 -0.01
N PHE A 126 -3.70 2.59 -0.36
CA PHE A 126 -4.84 1.69 -0.11
C PHE A 126 -4.96 1.24 1.35
N GLY A 127 -3.84 1.06 2.04
CA GLY A 127 -3.80 0.54 3.42
C GLY A 127 -4.01 1.61 4.50
N ALA A 128 -3.83 2.89 4.18
CA ALA A 128 -3.94 3.98 5.16
C ALA A 128 -4.73 5.18 4.64
N LEU A 129 -4.29 5.80 3.54
CA LEU A 129 -4.82 7.10 3.13
C LEU A 129 -6.26 7.02 2.62
N LEU A 130 -6.56 6.08 1.74
CA LEU A 130 -7.89 5.89 1.17
C LEU A 130 -8.94 5.57 2.24
N PRO A 131 -8.71 4.63 3.20
CA PRO A 131 -9.63 4.42 4.31
C PRO A 131 -9.94 5.69 5.12
N ILE A 132 -8.92 6.51 5.40
CA ILE A 132 -9.09 7.78 6.13
C ILE A 132 -10.01 8.73 5.35
N VAL A 133 -9.76 8.91 4.05
CA VAL A 133 -10.56 9.81 3.19
C VAL A 133 -12.01 9.31 3.09
N VAL A 134 -12.20 8.00 2.91
CA VAL A 134 -13.55 7.41 2.83
C VAL A 134 -14.31 7.62 4.14
N LEU A 135 -13.69 7.37 5.29
CA LEU A 135 -14.33 7.57 6.59
C LEU A 135 -14.64 9.06 6.85
N ALA A 136 -13.73 9.96 6.49
CA ALA A 136 -13.94 11.40 6.63
C ALA A 136 -15.11 11.89 5.76
N GLU A 137 -15.27 11.33 4.56
CA GLU A 137 -16.41 11.63 3.69
C GLU A 137 -17.72 11.03 4.21
N LEU A 138 -17.69 9.84 4.81
CA LEU A 138 -18.88 9.20 5.37
C LEU A 138 -19.36 9.87 6.67
N ALA A 139 -18.47 10.52 7.42
CA ALA A 139 -18.78 11.20 8.68
C ALA A 139 -19.34 12.63 8.51
N ARG A 140 -19.59 13.06 7.27
CA ARG A 140 -20.10 14.41 6.92
C ARG A 140 -21.55 14.66 7.32
#